data_AF-A0A965D272-F1
#
_entry.id   AF-A0A965D272-F1
#
_cell.length_a   1.000
_cell.length_b   1.000
_cell.length_c   1.000
_cell.angle_alpha   90.00
_cell.angle_beta   90.00
_cell.angle_gamma   90.00
#
_symmetry.space_group_name_H-M   'P 1'
#
loop_
_entity.id
_entity.type
_entity.pdbx_description
1 polymer ?
#
loop_
_entity_poly.entity_id
_entity_poly.type
_entity_poly.pdbx_seq_one_letter_code
_entity_poly.pdbx_strand_id
1 'polypeptide(L)'
;LILGGDHLGPNPWKHLDPETAMQKAEDMIVAYARAGFSKLHLDTSMGCKGEPAALDDMMTATRAARLAAAAEAQDMPTPPVYVIGTEVPVPGGATHALDMLEVTAPNAVIQTINIHRDAFASNGLTAAFDRVVGVVVQPGVEFGHSDVIQFNPSAATGLSATLSDYPNLVFEAHSTDYQTPENLRALVAQGFAILKVGPWLTFALREALYGLDAIADVLDGKTPENSVMRSMETVMQSNPKNWASYYSGSDDELWFQRHFSLSDRIRYYWGDPMAQQAVANLMDRLKGRTIPVPLLGQYLGGLGIKDDQPDAETVLIRSVQDVLARYHRAITA
;
A
#
# COMPACT_ATOMS: atom_id res chain seq x y z
N LEU A 1 10.59 15.37 -4.93
CA LEU A 1 10.22 13.95 -4.79
C LEU A 1 10.81 13.46 -3.46
N ILE A 2 10.03 12.77 -2.64
CA ILE A 2 10.52 12.08 -1.44
C ILE A 2 10.46 10.59 -1.76
N LEU A 3 11.59 9.90 -1.61
CA LEU A 3 11.67 8.45 -1.79
C LEU A 3 11.67 7.78 -0.42
N GLY A 4 10.70 6.90 -0.20
CA GLY A 4 10.54 6.16 1.05
C GLY A 4 10.73 4.65 0.84
N GLY A 5 11.37 3.99 1.79
CA GLY A 5 11.40 2.53 1.88
C GLY A 5 10.34 2.06 2.86
N ASP A 6 9.59 1.04 2.46
CA ASP A 6 8.48 0.48 3.24
C ASP A 6 8.79 -0.94 3.72
N HIS A 7 8.40 -1.25 4.96
CA HIS A 7 8.65 -2.53 5.65
C HIS A 7 10.08 -3.03 5.45
N LEU A 8 11.07 -2.17 5.66
CA LEU A 8 12.47 -2.54 5.52
C LEU A 8 12.87 -3.42 6.71
N GLY A 9 13.17 -4.67 6.40
CA GLY A 9 13.54 -5.69 7.38
C GLY A 9 13.66 -7.07 6.75
N PRO A 10 13.61 -8.15 7.56
CA PRO A 10 13.88 -9.50 7.10
C PRO A 10 12.72 -10.14 6.32
N ASN A 11 11.58 -9.46 6.14
CA ASN A 11 10.37 -10.05 5.53
C ASN A 11 10.60 -10.81 4.20
N PRO A 12 11.37 -10.29 3.21
CA PRO A 12 11.64 -11.03 1.96
C PRO A 12 12.44 -12.33 2.17
N TRP A 13 13.16 -12.43 3.29
CA TRP A 13 14.07 -13.53 3.63
C TRP A 13 13.67 -14.27 4.92
N LYS A 14 12.44 -14.10 5.41
CA LYS A 14 11.95 -14.74 6.65
C LYS A 14 12.00 -16.28 6.63
N HIS A 15 12.15 -16.89 5.46
CA HIS A 15 12.33 -18.32 5.28
C HIS A 15 13.78 -18.80 5.56
N LEU A 16 14.73 -17.88 5.70
CA LEU A 16 16.12 -18.13 6.11
C LEU A 16 16.26 -18.05 7.63
N ASP A 17 17.40 -18.51 8.17
CA ASP A 17 17.74 -18.32 9.58
C ASP A 17 17.89 -16.82 9.93
N PRO A 18 17.70 -16.44 11.22
CA PRO A 18 17.62 -15.04 11.63
C PRO A 18 18.84 -14.20 11.24
N GLU A 19 20.06 -14.72 11.42
CA GLU A 19 21.28 -13.95 11.14
C GLU A 19 21.45 -13.72 9.64
N THR A 20 21.24 -14.75 8.82
CA THR A 20 21.31 -14.60 7.36
C THR A 20 20.23 -13.66 6.83
N ALA A 21 19.01 -13.72 7.38
CA ALA A 21 17.93 -12.81 7.00
C ALA A 21 18.23 -11.36 7.39
N MET A 22 18.77 -11.12 8.58
CA MET A 22 19.17 -9.79 9.05
C MET A 22 20.34 -9.22 8.26
N GLN A 23 21.34 -10.03 7.88
CA GLN A 23 22.43 -9.55 7.03
C GLN A 23 21.91 -9.03 5.68
N LYS A 24 20.92 -9.71 5.10
CA LYS A 24 20.28 -9.25 3.85
C LYS A 24 19.43 -8.00 4.06
N ALA A 25 18.77 -7.88 5.21
CA ALA A 25 18.03 -6.67 5.58
C ALA A 25 18.97 -5.46 5.76
N GLU A 26 20.16 -5.65 6.31
CA GLU A 26 21.22 -4.63 6.38
C GLU A 26 21.72 -4.23 4.99
N ASP A 27 22.04 -5.20 4.13
CA ASP A 27 22.46 -4.92 2.75
C ASP A 27 21.40 -4.12 2.00
N MET A 28 20.12 -4.47 2.21
CA MET A 28 18.98 -3.74 1.67
C MET A 28 18.95 -2.30 2.20
N ILE A 29 18.99 -2.08 3.52
CA ILE A 29 18.87 -0.71 4.05
C ILE A 29 20.05 0.18 3.65
N VAL A 30 21.25 -0.39 3.54
CA VAL A 30 22.42 0.29 2.98
C VAL A 30 22.19 0.70 1.53
N ALA A 31 21.59 -0.17 0.72
CA ALA A 31 21.26 0.16 -0.67
C ALA A 31 20.23 1.28 -0.77
N TYR A 32 19.17 1.27 0.06
CA TYR A 32 18.18 2.35 0.13
C TYR A 32 18.83 3.69 0.53
N ALA A 33 19.63 3.68 1.59
CA ALA A 33 20.37 4.84 2.08
C ALA A 33 21.28 5.44 0.98
N ARG A 34 22.12 4.62 0.34
CA ARG A 34 23.02 5.05 -0.75
C ARG A 34 22.30 5.54 -1.99
N ALA A 35 21.08 5.04 -2.25
CA ALA A 35 20.25 5.50 -3.35
C ALA A 35 19.52 6.82 -3.05
N GLY A 36 19.68 7.40 -1.85
CA GLY A 36 19.08 8.68 -1.47
C GLY A 36 17.64 8.58 -0.96
N PHE A 37 17.20 7.40 -0.51
CA PHE A 37 15.90 7.28 0.17
C PHE A 37 15.97 7.95 1.55
N SER A 38 15.07 8.90 1.79
CA SER A 38 15.13 9.79 2.94
C SER A 38 14.08 9.49 4.02
N LYS A 39 13.15 8.57 3.77
CA LYS A 39 12.20 8.03 4.77
C LYS A 39 12.34 6.51 4.83
N LEU A 40 12.70 5.96 5.98
CA LEU A 40 12.96 4.53 6.15
C LEU A 40 12.01 3.95 7.21
N HIS A 41 11.06 3.11 6.79
CA HIS A 41 10.22 2.34 7.71
C HIS A 41 10.97 1.07 8.12
N LEU A 42 11.35 0.97 9.40
CA LEU A 42 12.05 -0.16 9.99
C LEU A 42 11.03 -1.13 10.58
N ASP A 43 10.79 -2.24 9.89
CA ASP A 43 9.88 -3.29 10.37
C ASP A 43 10.61 -4.62 10.49
N THR A 44 10.88 -4.97 11.73
CA THR A 44 11.59 -6.19 12.12
C THR A 44 10.75 -7.06 13.06
N SER A 45 9.42 -6.93 12.96
CA SER A 45 8.44 -7.60 13.84
C SER A 45 8.23 -9.08 13.53
N MET A 46 8.48 -9.50 12.28
CA MET A 46 8.24 -10.87 11.83
C MET A 46 9.38 -11.82 12.22
N GLY A 47 9.01 -13.02 12.66
CA GLY A 47 9.98 -14.09 12.90
C GLY A 47 10.62 -14.63 11.62
N CYS A 48 11.90 -14.97 11.72
CA CYS A 48 12.60 -15.75 10.71
C CYS A 48 12.47 -17.25 10.98
N LYS A 49 13.13 -18.10 10.18
CA LYS A 49 13.06 -19.56 10.33
C LYS A 49 13.50 -19.99 11.73
N GLY A 50 12.60 -20.66 12.44
CA GLY A 50 12.85 -21.16 13.80
C GLY A 50 12.41 -20.20 14.92
N GLU A 51 11.88 -19.03 14.58
CA GLU A 51 11.34 -18.05 15.53
C GLU A 51 9.81 -18.06 15.53
N PRO A 52 9.16 -17.52 16.59
CA PRO A 52 7.71 -17.27 16.57
C PRO A 52 7.32 -16.35 15.41
N ALA A 53 6.11 -16.52 14.86
CA ALA A 53 5.65 -15.74 13.69
C ALA A 53 5.70 -14.21 13.91
N ALA A 54 5.37 -13.77 15.13
CA ALA A 54 5.59 -12.41 15.62
C ALA A 54 6.62 -12.46 16.76
N LEU A 55 7.64 -11.62 16.66
CA LEU A 55 8.68 -11.50 17.69
C LEU A 55 8.19 -10.68 18.88
N ASP A 56 8.87 -10.82 20.01
CA ASP A 56 8.67 -9.89 21.13
C ASP A 56 9.17 -8.48 20.80
N ASP A 57 8.65 -7.49 21.52
CA ASP A 57 8.94 -6.07 21.28
C ASP A 57 10.43 -5.74 21.42
N MET A 58 11.13 -6.39 22.36
CA MET A 58 12.54 -6.12 22.61
C MET A 58 13.40 -6.60 21.45
N MET A 59 13.13 -7.79 20.93
CA MET A 59 13.83 -8.32 19.76
C MET A 59 13.51 -7.52 18.50
N THR A 60 12.24 -7.13 18.34
CA THR A 60 11.80 -6.24 17.26
C THR A 60 12.61 -4.94 17.29
N ALA A 61 12.63 -4.23 18.43
CA ALA A 61 13.35 -2.97 18.59
C ALA A 61 14.87 -3.10 18.41
N THR A 62 15.46 -4.19 18.91
CA THR A 62 16.90 -4.46 18.77
C THR A 62 17.28 -4.63 17.30
N ARG A 63 16.47 -5.35 16.52
CA ARG A 63 16.68 -5.51 15.07
C ARG A 63 16.47 -4.20 14.33
N ALA A 64 15.47 -3.39 14.70
CA ALA A 64 15.26 -2.08 14.11
C ALA A 64 16.48 -1.16 14.36
N ALA A 65 17.01 -1.14 15.59
CA ALA A 65 18.22 -0.37 15.91
C ALA A 65 19.44 -0.85 15.10
N ARG A 66 19.60 -2.17 14.87
CA ARG A 66 20.64 -2.75 14.01
C ARG A 66 20.53 -2.22 12.57
N LEU A 67 19.32 -2.19 12.00
CA LEU A 67 19.10 -1.62 10.66
C LEU A 67 19.35 -0.11 10.61
N ALA A 68 18.90 0.64 11.63
CA ALA A 68 19.18 2.06 11.74
C ALA A 68 20.69 2.34 11.76
N ALA A 69 21.48 1.57 12.52
CA ALA A 69 22.94 1.68 12.55
C ALA A 69 23.57 1.50 11.16
N ALA A 70 23.11 0.49 10.41
CA ALA A 70 23.61 0.22 9.06
C ALA A 70 23.32 1.37 8.08
N ALA A 71 22.14 1.98 8.20
CA ALA A 71 21.77 3.17 7.43
C ALA A 71 22.62 4.39 7.82
N GLU A 72 22.77 4.67 9.12
CA GLU A 72 23.54 5.81 9.65
C GLU A 72 25.04 5.75 9.34
N ALA A 73 25.58 4.54 9.12
CA ALA A 73 26.97 4.36 8.71
C ALA A 73 27.23 4.80 7.25
N GLN A 74 26.19 5.13 6.48
CA GLN A 74 26.34 5.60 5.11
C GLN A 74 26.48 7.13 5.05
N ASP A 75 27.41 7.61 4.23
CA ASP A 75 27.57 9.04 3.94
C ASP A 75 26.43 9.51 3.03
N MET A 76 25.39 10.08 3.64
CA MET A 76 24.21 10.61 2.96
C MET A 76 24.17 12.13 3.04
N PRO A 77 23.86 12.85 1.93
CA PRO A 77 23.77 14.31 1.94
C PRO A 77 22.76 14.86 2.96
N THR A 78 21.69 14.12 3.22
CA THR A 78 20.67 14.43 4.21
C THR A 78 20.40 13.17 5.03
N PRO A 79 20.51 13.22 6.37
CA PRO A 79 20.16 12.08 7.22
C PRO A 79 18.69 11.67 7.03
N PRO A 80 18.36 10.37 7.01
CA PRO A 80 17.00 9.90 6.83
C PRO A 80 16.15 10.19 8.08
N VAL A 81 14.85 10.24 7.87
CA VAL A 81 13.85 10.10 8.94
C VAL A 81 13.36 8.66 9.00
N TYR A 82 12.96 8.23 10.19
CA TYR A 82 12.54 6.85 10.45
C TYR A 82 11.07 6.75 10.79
N VAL A 83 10.48 5.62 10.42
CA VAL A 83 9.20 5.15 10.95
C VAL A 83 9.45 3.79 11.59
N ILE A 84 8.84 3.53 12.75
CA ILE A 84 8.95 2.28 13.50
C ILE A 84 7.57 1.65 13.70
N GLY A 85 7.54 0.42 14.22
CA GLY A 85 6.31 -0.31 14.47
C GLY A 85 5.86 -1.11 13.25
N THR A 86 4.71 -1.74 13.39
CA THR A 86 4.07 -2.53 12.33
C THR A 86 2.58 -2.53 12.60
N GLU A 87 1.79 -2.68 11.57
CA GLU A 87 0.38 -3.01 11.71
C GLU A 87 0.22 -4.52 11.94
N VAL A 88 -0.61 -4.89 12.92
CA VAL A 88 -0.96 -6.28 13.19
C VAL A 88 -2.48 -6.40 13.10
N PRO A 89 -3.02 -7.25 12.21
CA PRO A 89 -2.34 -8.12 11.23
C PRO A 89 -1.74 -7.36 10.03
N VAL A 90 -0.89 -8.05 9.25
CA VAL A 90 -0.23 -7.54 8.03
C VAL A 90 -1.28 -7.10 6.98
N PRO A 91 -1.10 -5.95 6.30
CA PRO A 91 -2.13 -5.23 5.56
C PRO A 91 -2.45 -5.91 4.24
N GLY A 92 -3.74 -5.94 3.90
CA GLY A 92 -4.21 -6.58 2.66
C GLY A 92 -4.05 -8.10 2.65
N GLY A 93 -3.83 -8.70 3.82
CA GLY A 93 -3.69 -10.13 4.06
C GLY A 93 -4.94 -10.81 4.63
N ALA A 94 -6.09 -10.14 4.65
CA ALA A 94 -7.34 -10.72 5.14
C ALA A 94 -7.78 -11.90 4.24
N THR A 95 -7.30 -13.10 4.57
CA THR A 95 -7.75 -14.38 3.97
C THR A 95 -9.06 -14.88 4.56
N HIS A 96 -9.62 -14.16 5.54
CA HIS A 96 -10.86 -14.47 6.22
C HIS A 96 -11.77 -13.25 6.29
N ALA A 97 -13.08 -13.49 6.48
CA ALA A 97 -14.05 -12.46 6.78
C ALA A 97 -13.51 -11.51 7.86
N LEU A 98 -13.68 -10.20 7.61
CA LEU A 98 -13.15 -9.05 8.36
C LEU A 98 -13.76 -8.91 9.77
N ASP A 99 -13.90 -10.01 10.51
CA ASP A 99 -14.86 -10.06 11.61
C ASP A 99 -14.39 -9.34 12.89
N MET A 100 -13.09 -9.07 13.09
CA MET A 100 -12.62 -8.19 14.18
C MET A 100 -11.27 -7.55 13.84
N LEU A 101 -11.28 -6.34 13.25
CA LEU A 101 -10.08 -5.50 13.19
C LEU A 101 -9.96 -4.69 14.47
N GLU A 102 -8.97 -5.01 15.30
CA GLU A 102 -8.74 -4.29 16.56
C GLU A 102 -7.89 -3.04 16.35
N VAL A 103 -8.38 -1.90 16.85
CA VAL A 103 -7.61 -0.66 16.93
C VAL A 103 -6.43 -0.87 17.88
N THR A 104 -5.22 -0.45 17.50
CA THR A 104 -4.04 -0.58 18.34
C THR A 104 -4.26 0.06 19.71
N ALA A 105 -3.99 -0.70 20.76
CA ALA A 105 -4.14 -0.22 22.13
C ALA A 105 -3.14 0.91 22.45
N PRO A 106 -3.55 1.98 23.16
CA PRO A 106 -2.66 3.09 23.55
C PRO A 106 -1.36 2.64 24.24
N ASN A 107 -1.47 1.70 25.17
CA ASN A 107 -0.32 1.19 25.92
C ASN A 107 0.69 0.45 25.01
N ALA A 108 0.23 -0.22 23.94
CA ALA A 108 1.11 -0.92 23.01
C ALA A 108 1.97 0.07 22.20
N VAL A 109 1.40 1.22 21.83
CA VAL A 109 2.14 2.29 21.15
C VAL A 109 3.20 2.89 22.07
N ILE A 110 2.82 3.24 23.30
CA ILE A 110 3.73 3.80 24.31
C ILE A 110 4.89 2.83 24.56
N GLN A 111 4.59 1.54 24.72
CA GLN A 111 5.57 0.49 24.89
C GLN A 111 6.51 0.37 23.67
N THR A 112 5.96 0.35 22.46
CA THR A 112 6.73 0.32 21.21
C THR A 112 7.73 1.47 21.14
N ILE A 113 7.28 2.70 21.40
CA ILE A 113 8.14 3.90 21.37
C ILE A 113 9.25 3.79 22.41
N ASN A 114 8.91 3.43 23.65
CA ASN A 114 9.88 3.36 24.74
C ASN A 114 10.95 2.29 24.50
N ILE A 115 10.57 1.09 24.08
CA ILE A 115 11.50 -0.01 23.83
C ILE A 115 12.42 0.32 22.64
N HIS A 116 11.88 0.93 21.56
CA HIS A 116 12.72 1.39 20.45
C HIS A 116 13.69 2.49 20.88
N ARG A 117 13.25 3.45 21.71
CA ARG A 117 14.13 4.49 22.26
C ARG A 117 15.30 3.88 23.01
N ASP A 118 15.02 2.92 23.88
CA ASP A 118 16.03 2.27 24.72
C ASP A 118 17.00 1.41 23.87
N ALA A 119 16.47 0.69 22.87
CA ALA A 119 17.28 -0.08 21.93
C ALA A 119 18.20 0.80 21.08
N PHE A 120 17.71 1.93 20.58
CA PHE A 120 18.51 2.91 19.83
C PHE A 120 19.59 3.54 20.72
N ALA A 121 19.22 3.99 21.93
CA ALA A 121 20.15 4.58 22.88
C ALA A 121 21.28 3.61 23.27
N SER A 122 20.96 2.33 23.47
CA SER A 122 21.94 1.27 23.78
C SER A 122 22.97 1.03 22.66
N ASN A 123 22.65 1.45 21.43
CA ASN A 123 23.54 1.39 20.27
C ASN A 123 24.17 2.75 19.91
N GLY A 124 24.03 3.77 20.77
CA GLY A 124 24.55 5.11 20.50
C GLY A 124 23.77 5.90 19.44
N LEU A 125 22.54 5.48 19.12
CA LEU A 125 21.71 6.02 18.04
C LEU A 125 20.68 7.05 18.51
N THR A 126 20.92 7.75 19.63
CA THR A 126 19.98 8.76 20.16
C THR A 126 19.63 9.82 19.12
N ALA A 127 20.61 10.35 18.39
CA ALA A 127 20.36 11.35 17.35
C ALA A 127 19.55 10.80 16.17
N ALA A 128 19.67 9.51 15.85
CA ALA A 128 18.85 8.85 14.83
C ALA A 128 17.42 8.63 15.34
N PHE A 129 17.27 8.29 16.62
CA PHE A 129 15.95 8.16 17.25
C PHE A 129 15.20 9.50 17.30
N ASP A 130 15.90 10.62 17.51
CA ASP A 130 15.30 11.97 17.42
C ASP A 130 14.72 12.27 16.03
N ARG A 131 15.12 11.51 15.00
CA ARG A 131 14.58 11.56 13.63
C ARG A 131 13.55 10.47 13.34
N VAL A 132 13.12 9.70 14.33
CA VAL A 132 11.89 8.91 14.23
C VAL A 132 10.74 9.92 14.20
N VAL A 133 9.99 9.94 13.10
CA VAL A 133 8.89 10.90 12.86
C VAL A 133 7.53 10.23 12.86
N GLY A 134 7.47 8.90 12.88
CA GLY A 134 6.20 8.22 12.96
C GLY A 134 6.24 6.80 13.46
N VAL A 135 5.06 6.34 13.87
CA VAL A 135 4.81 4.98 14.35
C VAL A 135 3.68 4.39 13.53
N VAL A 136 3.89 3.19 13.00
CA VAL A 136 2.82 2.45 12.34
C VAL A 136 1.90 1.84 13.38
N VAL A 137 0.60 2.04 13.19
CA VAL A 137 -0.47 1.55 14.07
C VAL A 137 -1.68 1.14 13.22
N GLN A 138 -2.57 0.35 13.79
CA GLN A 138 -3.85 -0.03 13.19
C GLN A 138 -4.97 0.90 13.71
N PRO A 139 -5.47 1.86 12.90
CA PRO A 139 -6.56 2.77 13.29
C PRO A 139 -7.96 2.16 13.19
N GLY A 140 -8.10 0.91 12.76
CA GLY A 140 -9.38 0.30 12.43
C GLY A 140 -9.77 0.55 10.97
N VAL A 141 -8.81 0.48 10.05
CA VAL A 141 -9.06 0.52 8.58
C VAL A 141 -8.43 -0.69 7.91
N GLU A 142 -9.19 -1.31 7.00
CA GLU A 142 -8.76 -2.46 6.20
C GLU A 142 -9.74 -2.63 5.03
N PHE A 143 -9.41 -3.47 4.06
CA PHE A 143 -10.30 -3.92 3.00
C PHE A 143 -10.07 -5.40 2.69
N GLY A 144 -11.15 -6.09 2.35
CA GLY A 144 -11.17 -7.49 1.93
C GLY A 144 -11.20 -7.62 0.41
N HIS A 145 -11.93 -8.62 -0.11
CA HIS A 145 -12.16 -8.74 -1.55
C HIS A 145 -13.30 -7.86 -2.04
N SER A 146 -14.38 -7.76 -1.26
CA SER A 146 -15.63 -7.06 -1.60
C SER A 146 -16.03 -5.97 -0.61
N ASP A 147 -15.32 -5.86 0.51
CA ASP A 147 -15.74 -5.09 1.68
C ASP A 147 -14.63 -4.18 2.19
N VAL A 148 -15.01 -3.05 2.77
CA VAL A 148 -14.08 -2.05 3.34
C VAL A 148 -14.47 -1.77 4.79
N ILE A 149 -13.54 -1.95 5.72
CA ILE A 149 -13.69 -1.46 7.09
C ILE A 149 -13.41 0.03 7.07
N GLN A 150 -14.49 0.81 7.17
CA GLN A 150 -14.41 2.27 7.22
C GLN A 150 -13.91 2.75 8.58
N PHE A 151 -13.07 3.78 8.57
CA PHE A 151 -12.52 4.37 9.78
C PHE A 151 -13.64 4.81 10.74
N ASN A 152 -13.50 4.43 12.01
CA ASN A 152 -14.38 4.89 13.09
C ASN A 152 -13.60 5.84 14.01
N PRO A 153 -13.79 7.18 13.88
CA PRO A 153 -13.06 8.15 14.69
C PRO A 153 -13.26 7.97 16.19
N SER A 154 -14.43 7.49 16.63
CA SER A 154 -14.69 7.30 18.06
C SER A 154 -13.81 6.19 18.65
N ALA A 155 -13.60 5.09 17.92
CA ALA A 155 -12.81 3.95 18.36
C ALA A 155 -11.31 4.28 18.47
N ALA A 156 -10.80 5.18 17.61
CA ALA A 156 -9.40 5.59 17.59
C ALA A 156 -9.06 6.76 18.54
N THR A 157 -10.04 7.32 19.27
CA THR A 157 -9.82 8.49 20.16
C THR A 157 -8.74 8.22 21.21
N GLY A 158 -8.78 7.05 21.87
CA GLY A 158 -7.79 6.69 22.89
C GLY A 158 -6.39 6.52 22.31
N LEU A 159 -6.29 5.93 21.11
CA LEU A 159 -5.03 5.78 20.38
C LEU A 159 -4.46 7.15 19.99
N SER A 160 -5.28 8.01 19.38
CA SER A 160 -4.92 9.37 18.97
C SER A 160 -4.40 10.21 20.14
N ALA A 161 -5.01 10.09 21.32
CA ALA A 161 -4.63 10.83 22.51
C ALA A 161 -3.17 10.60 22.95
N THR A 162 -2.56 9.45 22.62
CA THR A 162 -1.16 9.16 22.97
C THR A 162 -0.16 10.10 22.32
N LEU A 163 -0.49 10.68 21.14
CA LEU A 163 0.41 11.62 20.46
C LEU A 163 0.65 12.91 21.26
N SER A 164 -0.22 13.22 22.23
CA SER A 164 -0.03 14.40 23.09
C SER A 164 1.26 14.35 23.92
N ASP A 165 1.77 13.16 24.22
CA ASP A 165 3.03 12.95 24.94
C ASP A 165 4.26 12.92 23.99
N TYR A 166 4.04 12.88 22.67
CA TYR A 166 5.09 12.72 21.66
C TYR A 166 4.92 13.73 20.51
N PRO A 167 5.19 15.03 20.74
CA PRO A 167 4.88 16.11 19.80
C PRO A 167 5.68 16.07 18.48
N ASN A 168 6.74 15.25 18.41
CA ASN A 168 7.56 15.03 17.21
C ASN A 168 7.11 13.81 16.38
N LEU A 169 6.10 13.06 16.83
CA LEU A 169 5.59 11.87 16.16
C LEU A 169 4.21 12.10 15.54
N VAL A 170 3.98 11.43 14.43
CA VAL A 170 2.65 11.21 13.84
C VAL A 170 2.40 9.72 13.67
N PHE A 171 1.15 9.32 13.48
CA PHE A 171 0.85 7.96 13.05
C PHE A 171 0.96 7.81 11.54
N GLU A 172 1.50 6.66 11.13
CA GLU A 172 1.46 6.17 9.76
C GLU A 172 0.42 5.06 9.65
N ALA A 173 -0.63 5.31 8.86
CA ALA A 173 -1.70 4.35 8.62
C ALA A 173 -1.51 3.67 7.26
N HIS A 174 -1.54 2.34 7.29
CA HIS A 174 -1.51 1.48 6.11
C HIS A 174 -2.93 1.05 5.73
N SER A 175 -3.09 0.43 4.56
CA SER A 175 -4.39 -0.01 4.05
C SER A 175 -5.48 1.08 4.05
N THR A 176 -5.11 2.35 3.86
CA THR A 176 -6.08 3.47 3.85
C THR A 176 -6.88 3.54 2.55
N ASP A 177 -6.60 2.64 1.61
CA ASP A 177 -7.34 2.42 0.38
C ASP A 177 -8.86 2.31 0.63
N TYR A 178 -9.63 2.84 -0.32
CA TYR A 178 -11.10 2.78 -0.38
C TYR A 178 -11.88 3.46 0.77
N GLN A 179 -11.20 4.22 1.65
CA GLN A 179 -11.85 5.05 2.65
C GLN A 179 -12.63 6.21 2.02
N THR A 180 -13.72 6.64 2.66
CA THR A 180 -14.45 7.85 2.22
C THR A 180 -13.61 9.12 2.38
N PRO A 181 -13.87 10.19 1.59
CA PRO A 181 -13.20 11.47 1.78
C PRO A 181 -13.34 12.06 3.20
N GLU A 182 -14.45 11.80 3.87
CA GLU A 182 -14.70 12.18 5.26
C GLU A 182 -13.78 11.42 6.22
N ASN A 183 -13.62 10.11 6.00
CA ASN A 183 -12.79 9.25 6.83
C ASN A 183 -11.31 9.51 6.64
N LEU A 184 -10.85 9.78 5.42
CA LEU A 184 -9.48 10.23 5.17
C LEU A 184 -9.17 11.53 5.92
N ARG A 185 -10.10 12.50 5.93
CA ARG A 185 -9.96 13.74 6.72
C ARG A 185 -9.94 13.46 8.22
N ALA A 186 -10.82 12.58 8.70
CA ALA A 186 -10.88 12.23 10.10
C ALA A 186 -9.60 11.51 10.58
N LEU A 187 -8.99 10.67 9.74
CA LEU A 187 -7.68 10.06 9.99
C LEU A 187 -6.61 11.14 10.22
N VAL A 188 -6.47 12.09 9.27
CA VAL A 188 -5.49 13.19 9.40
C VAL A 188 -5.76 14.02 10.66
N ALA A 189 -7.02 14.37 10.93
CA ALA A 189 -7.40 15.14 12.11
C ALA A 189 -7.10 14.43 13.44
N GLN A 190 -7.02 13.09 13.45
CA GLN A 190 -6.66 12.29 14.62
C GLN A 190 -5.17 11.90 14.67
N GLY A 191 -4.32 12.54 13.87
CA GLY A 191 -2.87 12.37 13.91
C GLY A 191 -2.33 11.21 13.06
N PHE A 192 -3.17 10.53 12.28
CA PHE A 192 -2.75 9.63 11.20
C PHE A 192 -2.34 10.47 9.98
N ALA A 193 -1.21 11.16 10.09
CA ALA A 193 -0.79 12.17 9.12
C ALA A 193 -0.04 11.61 7.91
N ILE A 194 0.41 10.35 7.98
CA ILE A 194 0.97 9.63 6.83
C ILE A 194 -0.01 8.53 6.43
N LEU A 195 -0.72 8.73 5.32
CA LEU A 195 -1.69 7.78 4.79
C LEU A 195 -1.10 7.05 3.59
N LYS A 196 -0.94 5.72 3.68
CA LYS A 196 -0.46 4.90 2.57
C LYS A 196 -1.60 4.38 1.72
N VAL A 197 -1.44 4.56 0.41
CA VAL A 197 -2.34 4.10 -0.64
C VAL A 197 -1.53 3.39 -1.72
N GLY A 198 -2.07 2.31 -2.26
CA GLY A 198 -1.39 1.52 -3.29
C GLY A 198 -2.39 0.78 -4.16
N PRO A 199 -3.02 -0.30 -3.64
CA PRO A 199 -4.04 -1.06 -4.35
C PRO A 199 -5.11 -0.20 -5.02
N TRP A 200 -5.61 0.84 -4.38
CA TRP A 200 -6.65 1.70 -4.97
C TRP A 200 -6.18 2.41 -6.24
N LEU A 201 -4.91 2.82 -6.30
CA LEU A 201 -4.34 3.48 -7.49
C LEU A 201 -4.33 2.53 -8.69
N THR A 202 -3.87 1.31 -8.50
CA THR A 202 -3.80 0.30 -9.57
C THR A 202 -5.15 -0.34 -9.86
N PHE A 203 -6.06 -0.39 -8.89
CA PHE A 203 -7.45 -0.78 -9.08
C PHE A 203 -8.18 0.23 -9.98
N ALA A 204 -8.03 1.53 -9.74
CA ALA A 204 -8.60 2.59 -10.59
C ALA A 204 -7.99 2.59 -12.00
N LEU A 205 -6.70 2.25 -12.12
CA LEU A 205 -6.05 2.04 -13.42
C LEU A 205 -6.66 0.84 -14.15
N ARG A 206 -6.87 -0.29 -13.48
CA ARG A 206 -7.51 -1.49 -14.05
C ARG A 206 -8.94 -1.19 -14.52
N GLU A 207 -9.74 -0.51 -13.71
CA GLU A 207 -11.09 -0.08 -14.12
C GLU A 207 -11.06 0.77 -15.39
N ALA A 208 -10.14 1.74 -15.46
CA ALA A 208 -9.98 2.58 -16.63
C ALA A 208 -9.56 1.78 -17.87
N LEU A 209 -8.61 0.85 -17.74
CA LEU A 209 -8.19 -0.04 -18.84
C LEU A 209 -9.34 -0.91 -19.35
N TYR A 210 -10.11 -1.53 -18.44
CA TYR A 210 -11.25 -2.37 -18.82
C TYR A 210 -12.39 -1.56 -19.45
N GLY A 211 -12.69 -0.38 -18.91
CA GLY A 211 -13.67 0.52 -19.51
C GLY A 211 -13.23 1.00 -20.89
N LEU A 212 -11.96 1.40 -21.05
CA LEU A 212 -11.41 1.80 -22.36
C LEU A 212 -11.43 0.66 -23.38
N ASP A 213 -11.18 -0.58 -22.97
CA ASP A 213 -11.28 -1.76 -23.83
C ASP A 213 -12.70 -1.94 -24.38
N ALA A 214 -13.71 -1.85 -23.52
CA ALA A 214 -15.11 -1.88 -23.96
C ALA A 214 -15.47 -0.68 -24.87
N ILE A 215 -14.98 0.52 -24.53
CA ILE A 215 -15.19 1.73 -25.34
C ILE A 215 -14.58 1.57 -26.73
N ALA A 216 -13.38 0.99 -26.84
CA ALA A 216 -12.71 0.78 -28.13
C ALA A 216 -13.56 -0.09 -29.06
N ASP A 217 -14.20 -1.14 -28.53
CA ASP A 217 -15.10 -2.00 -29.29
C ASP A 217 -16.34 -1.25 -29.78
N VAL A 218 -16.97 -0.42 -28.94
CA VAL A 218 -18.13 0.38 -29.32
C VAL A 218 -17.76 1.43 -30.39
N LEU A 219 -16.60 2.07 -30.27
CA LEU A 219 -16.10 3.02 -31.28
C LEU A 219 -15.79 2.34 -32.61
N ASP A 220 -15.50 1.03 -32.61
CA ASP A 220 -15.33 0.21 -33.81
C ASP A 220 -16.66 -0.38 -34.32
N GLY A 221 -17.80 -0.01 -33.72
CA GLY A 221 -19.14 -0.48 -34.09
C GLY A 221 -19.46 -1.92 -33.66
N LYS A 222 -18.81 -2.40 -32.59
CA LYS A 222 -18.93 -3.77 -32.08
C LYS A 222 -19.47 -3.80 -30.65
N THR A 223 -19.96 -4.96 -30.26
CA THR A 223 -20.23 -5.27 -28.84
C THR A 223 -18.90 -5.48 -28.09
N PRO A 224 -18.78 -5.04 -26.81
CA PRO A 224 -17.58 -5.27 -26.02
C PRO A 224 -17.14 -6.73 -25.94
N GLU A 225 -15.86 -6.99 -26.21
CA GLU A 225 -15.23 -8.31 -26.19
C GLU A 225 -14.22 -8.49 -25.04
N ASN A 226 -13.93 -7.43 -24.30
CA ASN A 226 -13.03 -7.42 -23.13
C ASN A 226 -11.68 -8.11 -23.40
N SER A 227 -11.03 -7.74 -24.51
CA SER A 227 -9.77 -8.31 -24.98
C SER A 227 -8.62 -8.23 -23.96
N VAL A 228 -8.53 -7.13 -23.20
CA VAL A 228 -7.53 -6.93 -22.14
C VAL A 228 -7.83 -7.84 -20.97
N MET A 229 -9.09 -7.93 -20.51
CA MET A 229 -9.48 -8.80 -19.41
C MET A 229 -9.20 -10.28 -19.73
N ARG A 230 -9.52 -10.74 -20.95
CA ARG A 230 -9.21 -12.12 -21.40
C ARG A 230 -7.71 -12.41 -21.40
N SER A 231 -6.90 -11.43 -21.82
CA SER A 231 -5.44 -11.56 -21.80
C SER A 231 -4.91 -11.62 -20.37
N MET A 232 -5.41 -10.75 -19.48
CA MET A 232 -5.06 -10.77 -18.06
C MET A 232 -5.46 -12.07 -17.39
N GLU A 233 -6.62 -12.62 -17.73
CA GLU A 233 -7.07 -13.92 -17.20
C GLU A 233 -6.10 -15.05 -17.58
N THR A 234 -5.68 -15.08 -18.85
CA THR A 234 -4.70 -16.06 -19.34
C THR A 234 -3.37 -15.95 -18.57
N VAL A 235 -2.87 -14.72 -18.40
CA VAL A 235 -1.62 -14.43 -17.67
C VAL A 235 -1.73 -14.86 -16.22
N MET A 236 -2.81 -14.47 -15.53
CA MET A 236 -3.00 -14.76 -14.12
C MET A 236 -3.19 -16.25 -13.85
N GLN A 237 -3.92 -16.98 -14.71
CA GLN A 237 -4.03 -18.44 -14.58
C GLN A 237 -2.70 -19.16 -14.84
N SER A 238 -1.92 -18.68 -15.82
CA SER A 238 -0.64 -19.30 -16.18
C SER A 238 0.44 -19.11 -15.11
N ASN A 239 0.32 -18.08 -14.27
CA ASN A 239 1.29 -17.75 -13.24
C ASN A 239 0.62 -17.40 -11.90
N PRO A 240 0.02 -18.36 -11.19
CA PRO A 240 -0.89 -18.05 -10.07
C PRO A 240 -0.17 -17.54 -8.80
N LYS A 241 1.16 -17.49 -8.80
CA LYS A 241 1.99 -17.23 -7.60
C LYS A 241 1.63 -15.95 -6.84
N ASN A 242 1.18 -14.89 -7.53
CA ASN A 242 0.92 -13.60 -6.89
C ASN A 242 -0.52 -13.46 -6.36
N TRP A 243 -1.41 -14.43 -6.63
CA TRP A 243 -2.80 -14.40 -6.18
C TRP A 243 -3.28 -15.67 -5.45
N ALA A 244 -2.68 -16.84 -5.70
CA ALA A 244 -3.17 -18.13 -5.21
C ALA A 244 -3.29 -18.25 -3.68
N SER A 245 -2.42 -17.59 -2.92
CA SER A 245 -2.49 -17.57 -1.45
C SER A 245 -3.50 -16.56 -0.91
N TYR A 246 -4.09 -15.72 -1.76
CA TYR A 246 -4.99 -14.63 -1.38
C TYR A 246 -6.44 -14.91 -1.74
N TYR A 247 -6.68 -15.67 -2.81
CA TYR A 247 -8.02 -15.96 -3.30
C TYR A 247 -8.38 -17.42 -3.10
N SER A 248 -9.63 -17.66 -2.71
CA SER A 248 -10.17 -19.01 -2.50
C SER A 248 -11.64 -19.07 -2.91
N GLY A 249 -12.15 -20.26 -3.20
CA GLY A 249 -13.53 -20.48 -3.60
C GLY A 249 -13.63 -21.38 -4.83
N SER A 250 -14.83 -21.42 -5.40
CA SER A 250 -15.16 -22.00 -6.70
C SER A 250 -14.43 -21.28 -7.85
N ASP A 251 -14.40 -21.90 -9.03
CA ASP A 251 -13.77 -21.31 -10.22
C ASP A 251 -14.36 -19.94 -10.58
N ASP A 252 -15.68 -19.78 -10.43
CA ASP A 252 -16.38 -18.51 -10.67
C ASP A 252 -15.99 -17.43 -9.64
N GLU A 253 -15.87 -17.81 -8.36
CA GLU A 253 -15.41 -16.90 -7.30
C GLU A 253 -13.94 -16.50 -7.50
N LEU A 254 -13.09 -17.44 -7.90
CA LEU A 254 -11.69 -17.17 -8.21
C LEU A 254 -11.55 -16.27 -9.44
N TRP A 255 -12.36 -16.49 -10.48
CA TRP A 255 -12.41 -15.62 -11.66
C TRP A 255 -12.81 -14.19 -11.26
N PHE A 256 -13.87 -14.06 -10.47
CA PHE A 256 -14.30 -12.76 -9.94
C PHE A 256 -13.19 -12.09 -9.14
N GLN A 257 -12.55 -12.80 -8.21
CA GLN A 257 -11.50 -12.24 -7.35
C GLN A 257 -10.25 -11.83 -8.14
N ARG A 258 -9.86 -12.56 -9.20
CA ARG A 258 -8.74 -12.18 -10.08
C ARG A 258 -8.94 -10.82 -10.73
N HIS A 259 -10.17 -10.47 -11.07
CA HIS A 259 -10.47 -9.26 -11.81
C HIS A 259 -11.03 -8.11 -10.97
N PHE A 260 -11.78 -8.40 -9.91
CA PHE A 260 -12.62 -7.39 -9.23
C PHE A 260 -12.35 -7.26 -7.73
N SER A 261 -11.54 -8.15 -7.14
CA SER A 261 -11.17 -8.05 -5.72
C SER A 261 -10.46 -6.74 -5.41
N LEU A 262 -10.86 -6.07 -4.32
CA LEU A 262 -10.21 -4.86 -3.78
C LEU A 262 -8.76 -5.11 -3.36
N SER A 263 -8.38 -6.38 -3.12
CA SER A 263 -6.99 -6.78 -2.87
C SER A 263 -6.07 -6.52 -4.07
N ASP A 264 -6.62 -6.34 -5.28
CA ASP A 264 -5.95 -5.90 -6.50
C ASP A 264 -4.69 -6.70 -6.87
N ARG A 265 -4.71 -8.03 -6.70
CA ARG A 265 -3.53 -8.88 -6.99
C ARG A 265 -3.15 -8.89 -8.48
N ILE A 266 -4.05 -8.43 -9.35
CA ILE A 266 -3.78 -8.22 -10.78
C ILE A 266 -2.62 -7.22 -11.02
N ARG A 267 -2.35 -6.30 -10.08
CA ARG A 267 -1.26 -5.30 -10.22
C ARG A 267 0.12 -5.90 -10.45
N TYR A 268 0.36 -7.12 -9.97
CA TYR A 268 1.65 -7.81 -10.13
C TYR A 268 1.86 -8.39 -11.54
N TYR A 269 0.86 -8.30 -12.42
CA TYR A 269 0.87 -8.89 -13.76
C TYR A 269 0.97 -7.86 -14.87
N TRP A 270 0.84 -6.55 -14.61
CA TRP A 270 0.96 -5.51 -15.63
C TRP A 270 2.35 -5.42 -16.28
N GLY A 271 3.38 -5.96 -15.62
CA GLY A 271 4.72 -6.10 -16.19
C GLY A 271 4.93 -7.34 -17.06
N ASP A 272 3.93 -8.23 -17.15
CA ASP A 272 4.01 -9.42 -18.01
C ASP A 272 3.96 -9.02 -19.50
N PRO A 273 4.80 -9.60 -20.39
CA PRO A 273 4.81 -9.24 -21.80
C PRO A 273 3.46 -9.38 -22.51
N MET A 274 2.65 -10.38 -22.15
CA MET A 274 1.33 -10.58 -22.75
C MET A 274 0.34 -9.50 -22.28
N ALA A 275 0.41 -9.12 -21.00
CA ALA A 275 -0.37 -8.01 -20.45
C ALA A 275 0.01 -6.68 -21.12
N GLN A 276 1.31 -6.40 -21.24
CA GLN A 276 1.82 -5.19 -21.89
C GLN A 276 1.39 -5.12 -23.37
N GLN A 277 1.45 -6.23 -24.10
CA GLN A 277 1.01 -6.27 -25.49
C GLN A 277 -0.50 -6.04 -25.63
N ALA A 278 -1.31 -6.59 -24.73
CA ALA A 278 -2.75 -6.37 -24.74
C ALA A 278 -3.10 -4.90 -24.51
N VAL A 279 -2.43 -4.25 -23.54
CA VAL A 279 -2.60 -2.81 -23.29
C VAL A 279 -2.09 -1.98 -24.47
N ALA A 280 -0.93 -2.31 -25.05
CA ALA A 280 -0.40 -1.60 -26.21
C ALA A 280 -1.35 -1.66 -27.41
N ASN A 281 -1.93 -2.83 -27.69
CA ASN A 281 -2.93 -2.99 -28.74
C ASN A 281 -4.18 -2.12 -28.49
N LEU A 282 -4.66 -2.06 -27.24
CA LEU A 282 -5.76 -1.17 -26.86
C LEU A 282 -5.41 0.30 -27.13
N MET A 283 -4.24 0.74 -26.67
CA MET A 283 -3.80 2.13 -26.85
C MET A 283 -3.63 2.49 -28.32
N ASP A 284 -3.13 1.58 -29.15
CA ASP A 284 -3.02 1.78 -30.61
C ASP A 284 -4.40 1.89 -31.28
N ARG A 285 -5.40 1.11 -30.85
CA ARG A 285 -6.78 1.20 -31.38
C ARG A 285 -7.41 2.57 -31.08
N LEU A 286 -7.12 3.12 -29.91
CA LEU A 286 -7.65 4.41 -29.45
C LEU A 286 -6.81 5.61 -29.88
N LYS A 287 -5.66 5.38 -30.51
CA LYS A 287 -4.73 6.44 -30.93
C LYS A 287 -5.40 7.44 -31.87
N GLY A 288 -5.31 8.72 -31.51
CA GLY A 288 -5.91 9.82 -32.28
C GLY A 288 -7.43 9.92 -32.18
N ARG A 289 -8.08 9.10 -31.32
CA ARG A 289 -9.51 9.18 -31.03
C ARG A 289 -9.73 9.91 -29.71
N THR A 290 -10.77 10.73 -29.66
CA THR A 290 -11.32 11.23 -28.40
C THR A 290 -12.40 10.29 -27.90
N ILE A 291 -12.61 10.24 -26.59
CA ILE A 291 -13.64 9.41 -25.97
C ILE A 291 -14.93 10.24 -25.78
N PRO A 292 -16.04 9.87 -26.44
CA PRO A 292 -17.31 10.57 -26.29
C PRO A 292 -17.87 10.49 -24.86
N VAL A 293 -18.45 11.59 -24.40
CA VAL A 293 -19.08 11.71 -23.07
C VAL A 293 -20.06 10.58 -22.73
N PRO A 294 -20.97 10.14 -23.63
CA PRO A 294 -21.89 9.05 -23.31
C PRO A 294 -21.18 7.73 -23.01
N LEU A 295 -20.03 7.47 -23.66
CA LEU A 295 -19.24 6.25 -23.43
C LEU A 295 -18.46 6.33 -22.11
N LEU A 296 -17.96 7.51 -21.76
CA LEU A 296 -17.39 7.74 -20.42
C LEU A 296 -18.43 7.50 -19.33
N GLY A 297 -19.64 8.04 -19.47
CA GLY A 297 -20.72 7.81 -18.52
C GLY A 297 -21.11 6.33 -18.39
N GLN A 298 -21.17 5.61 -19.52
CA GLN A 298 -21.56 4.20 -19.56
C GLN A 298 -20.52 3.24 -18.96
N TYR A 299 -19.23 3.44 -19.26
CA TYR A 299 -18.18 2.48 -18.90
C TYR A 299 -17.25 2.97 -17.78
N LEU A 300 -17.21 4.27 -17.52
CA LEU A 300 -16.28 4.92 -16.60
C LEU A 300 -16.97 6.01 -15.77
N GLY A 301 -18.25 5.83 -15.43
CA GLY A 301 -19.06 6.82 -14.71
C GLY A 301 -18.46 7.28 -13.37
N GLY A 302 -17.62 6.46 -12.74
CA GLY A 302 -16.89 6.78 -11.52
C GLY A 302 -15.88 7.93 -11.66
N LEU A 303 -15.42 8.25 -12.87
CA LEU A 303 -14.53 9.40 -13.14
C LEU A 303 -15.25 10.76 -13.10
N GLY A 304 -16.59 10.72 -13.01
CA GLY A 304 -17.43 11.89 -13.19
C GLY A 304 -17.54 12.29 -14.66
N ILE A 305 -18.75 12.67 -15.06
CA ILE A 305 -18.99 13.19 -16.40
C ILE A 305 -18.59 14.66 -16.43
N LYS A 306 -17.60 14.99 -17.27
CA LYS A 306 -17.23 16.36 -17.63
C LYS A 306 -17.68 16.63 -19.05
N ASP A 307 -17.95 17.90 -19.35
CA ASP A 307 -18.25 18.34 -20.72
C ASP A 307 -16.93 18.46 -21.52
N ASP A 308 -16.22 17.34 -21.67
CA ASP A 308 -15.00 17.22 -22.45
C ASP A 308 -14.91 15.88 -23.19
N GLN A 309 -13.93 15.76 -24.09
CA GLN A 309 -13.68 14.54 -24.87
C GLN A 309 -12.20 14.17 -24.78
N PRO A 310 -11.76 13.57 -23.66
CA PRO A 310 -10.36 13.22 -23.43
C PRO A 310 -9.90 12.10 -24.37
N ASP A 311 -8.60 11.99 -24.59
CA ASP A 311 -7.99 10.80 -25.17
C ASP A 311 -7.82 9.68 -24.11
N ALA A 312 -7.44 8.48 -24.56
CA ALA A 312 -7.28 7.32 -23.69
C ALA A 312 -6.23 7.54 -22.59
N GLU A 313 -5.10 8.18 -22.91
CA GLU A 313 -4.04 8.45 -21.94
C GLU A 313 -4.52 9.41 -20.84
N THR A 314 -5.24 10.47 -21.22
CA THR A 314 -5.86 11.40 -20.29
C THR A 314 -6.86 10.70 -19.38
N VAL A 315 -7.65 9.75 -19.89
CA VAL A 315 -8.58 8.95 -19.08
C VAL A 315 -7.83 8.10 -18.03
N LEU A 316 -6.76 7.41 -18.42
CA LEU A 316 -5.94 6.60 -17.50
C LEU A 316 -5.29 7.47 -16.41
N ILE A 317 -4.74 8.62 -16.78
CA ILE A 317 -4.14 9.55 -15.82
C ILE A 317 -5.19 10.09 -14.84
N ARG A 318 -6.37 10.46 -15.35
CA ARG A 318 -7.47 10.99 -14.53
C ARG A 318 -8.01 9.97 -13.54
N SER A 319 -8.04 8.68 -13.87
CA SER A 319 -8.53 7.66 -12.94
C SER A 319 -7.66 7.51 -11.71
N VAL A 320 -6.33 7.56 -11.90
CA VAL A 320 -5.38 7.56 -10.79
C VAL A 320 -5.41 8.90 -10.04
N GLN A 321 -5.50 10.02 -10.77
CA GLN A 321 -5.56 11.35 -10.15
C GLN A 321 -6.82 11.57 -9.31
N ASP A 322 -7.96 10.96 -9.65
CA ASP A 322 -9.17 11.08 -8.83
C ASP A 322 -8.97 10.45 -7.44
N VAL A 323 -8.32 9.29 -7.37
CA VAL A 323 -7.93 8.67 -6.11
C VAL A 323 -6.97 9.58 -5.35
N LEU A 324 -5.89 10.05 -5.99
CA LEU A 324 -4.91 10.95 -5.36
C LEU A 324 -5.55 12.26 -4.85
N ALA A 325 -6.52 12.81 -5.56
CA ALA A 325 -7.22 14.02 -5.16
C ALA A 325 -8.02 13.85 -3.87
N ARG A 326 -8.51 12.63 -3.57
CA ARG A 326 -9.19 12.32 -2.29
C ARG A 326 -8.21 12.44 -1.12
N TYR A 327 -7.02 11.87 -1.26
CA TYR A 327 -5.95 11.97 -0.26
C TYR A 327 -5.43 13.39 -0.12
N HIS A 328 -5.20 14.08 -1.24
CA HIS A 328 -4.74 15.46 -1.24
C HIS A 328 -5.72 16.38 -0.48
N ARG A 329 -7.03 16.26 -0.77
CA ARG A 329 -8.05 17.03 -0.04
C ARG A 329 -8.08 16.71 1.45
N ALA A 330 -7.74 15.49 1.86
CA ALA A 330 -7.71 15.12 3.26
C ALA A 330 -6.56 15.75 4.04
N ILE A 331 -5.40 15.93 3.39
CA ILE A 331 -4.20 16.51 4.02
C ILE A 331 -4.15 18.05 3.95
N THR A 332 -4.92 18.67 3.06
CA THR A 332 -4.93 20.15 2.89
C THR A 332 -6.15 20.85 3.49
N ALA A 333 -7.16 20.10 3.92
CA ALA A 333 -8.38 20.65 4.54
C ALA A 333 -8.14 21.00 6.00
#